data_AF-A0A842MD59-F1
#
_entry.id   AF-A0A842MD59-F1
#
_cell.length_a   1.000
_cell.length_b   1.000
_cell.length_c   1.000
_cell.angle_alpha   90.00
_cell.angle_beta   90.00
_cell.angle_gamma   90.00
#
_symmetry.space_group_name_H-M   'P 1'
#
loop_
_entity.id
_entity.type
_entity.pdbx_description
1 polymer ?
#
loop_
_entity_poly.entity_id
_entity_poly.type
_entity_poly.pdbx_seq_one_letter_code
_entity_poly.pdbx_strand_id
1 'polypeptide(L)'
;IGGCYLQMEDEIASIAAIIGASIGGAKAFTATSGPGFSLMQENVGLAIMAEVPCVIVNVQRSGPSTGLATRPAQADIMQARWGRHGDHSVIALSPATVQECFDLMVQAFNMAEKYRCPVLFMADETVGHLRENCILRSRDEVEIVNRKRPPEGLEEYFPYKADDDLVPPMVTPGSDYLTRFHSSTHNEKGLPTSSPQEA
;
A
#
# COMPACT_ATOMS: atom_id res chain seq x y z
N ILE A 1 22.35 6.11 -2.01
CA ILE A 1 20.92 5.77 -1.79
C ILE A 1 20.86 4.98 -0.49
N GLY A 2 20.10 5.43 0.50
CA GLY A 2 20.02 4.84 1.85
C GLY A 2 18.78 3.95 2.06
N GLY A 3 18.47 3.08 1.10
CA GLY A 3 17.33 2.15 1.15
C GLY A 3 17.76 0.71 1.42
N CYS A 4 16.78 -0.16 1.66
CA CYS A 4 16.98 -1.61 1.83
C CYS A 4 16.21 -2.36 0.74
N TYR A 5 16.82 -3.41 0.20
CA TYR A 5 16.15 -4.38 -0.68
C TYR A 5 16.27 -5.76 -0.05
N LEU A 6 15.17 -6.49 -0.01
CA LEU A 6 15.09 -7.84 0.54
C LEU A 6 14.36 -8.73 -0.48
N GLN A 7 14.98 -9.85 -0.84
CA GLN A 7 14.29 -10.94 -1.51
C GLN A 7 13.75 -11.88 -0.44
N MET A 8 12.43 -11.93 -0.31
CA MET A 8 11.77 -12.85 0.61
C MET A 8 11.61 -14.23 -0.05
N GLU A 9 11.25 -15.21 0.77
CA GLU A 9 11.04 -16.61 0.38
C GLU A 9 9.84 -16.79 -0.56
N ASP A 10 8.81 -15.95 -0.41
CA ASP A 10 7.61 -15.93 -1.23
C ASP A 10 6.91 -14.55 -1.18
N GLU A 11 5.81 -14.42 -1.91
CA GLU A 11 5.02 -13.19 -1.95
C GLU A 11 4.25 -12.90 -0.64
N ILE A 12 3.93 -13.91 0.17
CA ILE A 12 3.27 -13.72 1.48
C ILE A 12 4.23 -13.02 2.44
N ALA A 13 5.46 -13.53 2.54
CA ALA A 13 6.53 -12.95 3.33
C ALA A 13 6.95 -11.57 2.79
N SER A 14 6.96 -11.40 1.47
CA SER A 14 7.22 -10.10 0.81
C SER A 14 6.27 -9.02 1.29
N ILE A 15 4.96 -9.23 1.18
CA ILE A 15 3.99 -8.20 1.59
C ILE A 15 3.98 -8.01 3.12
N ALA A 16 4.20 -9.05 3.92
CA ALA A 16 4.33 -8.93 5.36
C ALA A 16 5.51 -8.03 5.76
N ALA A 17 6.67 -8.21 5.10
CA ALA A 17 7.84 -7.36 5.31
C ALA A 17 7.58 -5.89 4.93
N ILE A 18 6.86 -5.65 3.82
CA ILE A 18 6.48 -4.29 3.40
C ILE A 18 5.56 -3.62 4.41
N ILE A 19 4.55 -4.33 4.92
CA ILE A 19 3.63 -3.82 5.96
C ILE A 19 4.43 -3.49 7.22
N GLY A 20 5.31 -4.39 7.67
CA GLY A 20 6.17 -4.15 8.84
C GLY A 20 7.10 -2.94 8.66
N ALA A 21 7.74 -2.82 7.49
CA ALA A 21 8.59 -1.67 7.18
C ALA A 21 7.80 -0.34 7.18
N SER A 22 6.57 -0.35 6.67
CA SER A 22 5.70 0.82 6.70
C SER A 22 5.25 1.17 8.11
N ILE A 23 4.89 0.20 8.94
CA ILE A 23 4.61 0.42 10.37
C ILE A 23 5.83 1.04 11.07
N GLY A 24 7.04 0.60 10.70
CA GLY A 24 8.31 1.21 11.15
C GLY A 24 8.56 2.63 10.64
N GLY A 25 7.70 3.17 9.78
CA GLY A 25 7.76 4.55 9.27
C GLY A 25 8.43 4.73 7.91
N ALA A 26 8.83 3.64 7.25
CA ALA A 26 9.40 3.72 5.92
C ALA A 26 8.30 3.82 4.85
N LYS A 27 8.59 4.52 3.74
CA LYS A 27 7.81 4.36 2.51
C LYS A 27 8.27 3.08 1.82
N ALA A 28 7.41 2.06 1.83
CA ALA A 28 7.76 0.71 1.39
C ALA A 28 6.85 0.23 0.24
N PHE A 29 7.41 -0.58 -0.66
CA PHE A 29 6.67 -1.18 -1.76
C PHE A 29 7.19 -2.58 -2.11
N THR A 30 6.33 -3.38 -2.73
CA THR A 30 6.71 -4.65 -3.39
C THR A 30 6.30 -4.63 -4.85
N ALA A 31 6.87 -5.52 -5.65
CA ALA A 31 6.50 -5.75 -7.04
C ALA A 31 6.26 -7.23 -7.30
N THR A 32 5.18 -7.54 -8.00
CA THR A 32 4.74 -8.91 -8.32
C THR A 32 3.92 -8.93 -9.62
N SER A 33 3.32 -10.07 -9.93
CA SER A 33 2.34 -10.26 -11.02
C SER A 33 1.14 -11.08 -10.49
N GLY A 34 0.16 -11.37 -11.34
CA GLY A 34 -1.12 -12.00 -10.99
C GLY A 34 -1.06 -13.12 -9.93
N PRO A 35 -0.25 -14.19 -10.10
CA PRO A 35 -0.16 -15.28 -9.13
C PRO A 35 0.34 -14.84 -7.74
N GLY A 36 1.41 -14.06 -7.69
CA GLY A 36 1.94 -13.54 -6.44
C GLY A 36 1.00 -12.52 -5.80
N PHE A 37 0.32 -11.70 -6.61
CA PHE A 37 -0.73 -10.81 -6.14
C PHE A 37 -1.91 -11.57 -5.53
N SER A 38 -2.25 -12.76 -6.03
CA SER A 38 -3.24 -13.64 -5.38
C SER A 38 -2.78 -14.11 -4.00
N LEU A 39 -1.49 -14.45 -3.83
CA LEU A 39 -0.93 -14.84 -2.53
C LEU A 39 -0.92 -13.69 -1.52
N MET A 40 -0.73 -12.45 -1.99
CA MET A 40 -0.70 -11.27 -1.12
C MET A 40 -2.08 -10.84 -0.58
N GLN A 41 -3.20 -11.35 -1.12
CA GLN A 41 -4.53 -10.78 -0.87
C GLN A 41 -4.91 -10.71 0.61
N GLU A 42 -4.58 -11.72 1.41
CA GLU A 42 -4.87 -11.71 2.86
C GLU A 42 -4.13 -10.57 3.57
N ASN A 43 -2.83 -10.44 3.33
CA ASN A 43 -2.01 -9.39 3.93
C ASN A 43 -2.35 -7.99 3.40
N VAL A 44 -2.82 -7.86 2.15
CA VAL A 44 -3.36 -6.58 1.70
C VAL A 44 -4.64 -6.24 2.46
N GLY A 45 -5.49 -7.23 2.78
CA GLY A 45 -6.61 -7.05 3.70
C GLY A 45 -6.19 -6.54 5.08
N LEU A 46 -5.11 -7.11 5.64
CA LEU A 46 -4.50 -6.60 6.88
C LEU A 46 -4.02 -5.15 6.74
N ALA A 47 -3.36 -4.79 5.63
CA ALA A 47 -2.88 -3.44 5.40
C ALA A 47 -4.04 -2.42 5.30
N ILE A 48 -5.17 -2.81 4.71
CA ILE A 48 -6.39 -1.99 4.69
C ILE A 48 -6.92 -1.83 6.11
N MET A 49 -7.12 -2.95 6.82
CA MET A 49 -7.75 -2.95 8.14
C MET A 49 -6.93 -2.17 9.17
N ALA A 50 -5.61 -2.27 9.12
CA ALA A 50 -4.70 -1.57 10.00
C ALA A 50 -4.27 -0.18 9.48
N GLU A 51 -4.88 0.31 8.39
CA GLU A 51 -4.61 1.60 7.75
C GLU A 51 -3.10 1.85 7.51
N VAL A 52 -2.44 0.84 6.94
CA VAL A 52 -0.99 0.84 6.69
C VAL A 52 -0.71 1.28 5.25
N PRO A 53 0.00 2.41 5.05
CA PRO A 53 0.31 2.89 3.72
C PRO A 53 1.44 2.09 3.08
N CYS A 54 1.22 1.54 1.89
CA CYS A 54 2.25 0.90 1.09
C CYS A 54 1.84 0.88 -0.39
N VAL A 55 2.80 0.63 -1.28
CA VAL A 55 2.52 0.46 -2.70
C VAL A 55 2.73 -1.00 -3.09
N ILE A 56 1.75 -1.59 -3.76
CA ILE A 56 1.85 -2.93 -4.34
C ILE A 56 1.84 -2.79 -5.86
N VAL A 57 2.98 -3.04 -6.49
CA VAL A 57 3.09 -3.05 -7.95
C VAL A 57 2.65 -4.42 -8.46
N ASN A 58 1.58 -4.45 -9.25
CA ASN A 58 1.18 -5.62 -10.01
C ASN A 58 1.47 -5.36 -11.50
N VAL A 59 2.52 -6.00 -12.02
CA VAL A 59 2.81 -6.01 -13.46
C VAL A 59 2.00 -7.14 -14.08
N GLN A 60 0.84 -6.79 -14.60
CA GLN A 60 -0.16 -7.75 -15.07
C GLN A 60 0.33 -8.50 -16.31
N ARG A 61 0.12 -9.82 -16.30
CA ARG A 61 0.40 -10.72 -17.42
C ARG A 61 -0.79 -11.65 -17.64
N SER A 62 -0.81 -12.35 -18.77
CA SER A 62 -1.91 -13.25 -19.10
C SER A 62 -2.07 -14.36 -18.05
N GLY A 63 -3.22 -14.39 -17.37
CA GLY A 63 -3.71 -15.48 -16.53
C GLY A 63 -4.70 -16.40 -17.27
N PRO A 64 -5.50 -17.22 -16.54
CA PRO A 64 -5.47 -17.46 -15.10
C PRO A 64 -4.33 -18.40 -14.67
N SER A 65 -4.10 -18.52 -13.35
CA SER A 65 -3.01 -19.32 -12.77
C SER A 65 -1.65 -18.90 -13.34
N THR A 66 -0.75 -19.84 -13.68
CA THR A 66 0.51 -19.53 -14.36
C THR A 66 0.29 -18.71 -15.64
N GLY A 67 -0.81 -19.00 -16.34
CA GLY A 67 -1.18 -18.39 -17.61
C GLY A 67 -0.03 -18.42 -18.62
N LEU A 68 0.18 -17.30 -19.32
CA LEU A 68 1.30 -17.12 -20.24
C LEU A 68 2.22 -16.03 -19.68
N ALA A 69 3.30 -16.48 -19.04
CA ALA A 69 4.22 -15.63 -18.28
C ALA A 69 4.82 -14.44 -19.06
N THR A 70 4.88 -14.56 -20.39
CA THR A 70 5.51 -13.60 -21.31
C THR A 70 4.51 -12.94 -22.25
N ARG A 71 3.21 -13.01 -21.94
CA ARG A 71 2.16 -12.33 -22.71
C ARG A 71 1.48 -11.27 -21.86
N PRO A 72 1.22 -10.08 -22.43
CA PRO A 72 0.56 -9.01 -21.71
C PRO A 72 -0.92 -9.31 -21.51
N ALA A 73 -1.44 -8.82 -20.40
CA ALA A 73 -2.87 -8.72 -20.15
C ALA A 73 -3.12 -7.62 -19.11
N GLN A 74 -4.36 -7.15 -19.05
CA GLN A 74 -4.85 -6.21 -18.04
C GLN A 74 -6.04 -6.85 -17.28
N ALA A 75 -5.91 -8.16 -16.99
CA ALA A 75 -7.01 -9.00 -16.52
C ALA A 75 -7.17 -9.02 -14.99
N ASP A 76 -6.26 -8.40 -14.24
CA ASP A 76 -6.26 -8.47 -12.77
C ASP A 76 -7.10 -7.37 -12.12
N ILE A 77 -7.78 -6.52 -12.90
CA ILE A 77 -8.60 -5.41 -12.37
C ILE A 77 -9.71 -5.91 -11.42
N MET A 78 -10.29 -7.07 -11.72
CA MET A 78 -11.30 -7.71 -10.88
C MET A 78 -10.68 -8.16 -9.56
N GLN A 79 -9.45 -8.70 -9.58
CA GLN A 79 -8.73 -9.11 -8.38
C GLN A 79 -8.26 -7.89 -7.56
N ALA A 80 -7.89 -6.79 -8.21
CA ALA A 80 -7.61 -5.53 -7.52
C ALA A 80 -8.83 -5.00 -6.74
N ARG A 81 -10.04 -5.14 -7.32
CA ARG A 81 -11.29 -4.67 -6.70
C ARG A 81 -11.87 -5.64 -5.67
N TRP A 82 -11.83 -6.95 -5.94
CA TRP A 82 -12.58 -7.97 -5.19
C TRP A 82 -11.73 -9.15 -4.69
N GLY A 83 -10.41 -9.11 -4.85
CA GLY A 83 -9.53 -10.23 -4.50
C GLY A 83 -9.43 -10.52 -3.00
N ARG A 84 -9.72 -9.54 -2.15
CA ARG A 84 -9.76 -9.70 -0.68
C ARG A 84 -11.18 -9.86 -0.18
N HIS A 85 -11.33 -10.58 0.93
CA HIS A 85 -12.58 -10.77 1.64
C HIS A 85 -12.98 -9.51 2.43
N GLY A 86 -14.29 -9.35 2.68
CA GLY A 86 -14.87 -8.20 3.38
C GLY A 86 -15.14 -7.00 2.47
N ASP A 87 -15.83 -6.00 3.02
CA ASP A 87 -16.08 -4.74 2.34
C ASP A 87 -14.88 -3.81 2.51
N HIS A 88 -14.32 -3.36 1.40
CA HIS A 88 -13.16 -2.46 1.40
C HIS A 88 -13.13 -1.60 0.15
N SER A 89 -12.25 -0.61 0.17
CA SER A 89 -11.90 0.20 -0.99
C SER A 89 -10.39 0.38 -1.03
N VAL A 90 -9.85 0.41 -2.24
CA VAL A 90 -8.42 0.64 -2.48
C VAL A 90 -8.24 1.61 -3.63
N ILE A 91 -7.12 2.31 -3.62
CA ILE A 91 -6.70 3.15 -4.73
C ILE A 91 -5.93 2.26 -5.71
N ALA A 92 -6.27 2.33 -7.00
CA ALA A 92 -5.56 1.64 -8.06
C ALA A 92 -5.20 2.61 -9.18
N LEU A 93 -3.91 2.70 -9.52
CA LEU A 93 -3.38 3.51 -10.62
C LEU A 93 -2.87 2.58 -11.72
N SER A 94 -3.20 2.84 -12.98
CA SER A 94 -2.78 2.03 -14.13
C SER A 94 -2.01 2.92 -15.12
N PRO A 95 -0.67 2.84 -15.18
CA PRO A 95 0.10 3.61 -16.15
C PRO A 95 -0.05 3.04 -17.57
N ALA A 96 0.09 3.91 -18.57
CA ALA A 96 0.09 3.56 -19.99
C ALA A 96 1.45 3.77 -20.68
N THR A 97 2.40 4.46 -20.05
CA THR A 97 3.72 4.80 -20.62
C THR A 97 4.84 4.74 -19.58
N VAL A 98 6.10 4.75 -20.02
CA VAL A 98 7.27 4.81 -19.11
C VAL A 98 7.31 6.14 -18.35
N GLN A 99 6.85 7.24 -18.95
CA GLN A 99 6.73 8.53 -18.26
C GLN A 99 5.68 8.45 -17.14
N GLU A 100 4.51 7.88 -17.41
CA GLU A 100 3.48 7.69 -16.39
C GLU A 100 3.93 6.73 -15.29
N CYS A 101 4.74 5.72 -15.61
CA CYS A 101 5.36 4.86 -14.59
C CYS A 101 6.15 5.68 -13.55
N PHE A 102 6.91 6.70 -13.98
CA PHE A 102 7.62 7.58 -13.06
C PHE A 102 6.65 8.50 -12.30
N ASP A 103 5.79 9.21 -13.02
CA ASP A 103 4.91 10.26 -12.46
C ASP A 103 3.90 9.68 -11.47
N LEU A 104 3.24 8.58 -11.86
CA LEU A 104 2.22 7.93 -11.05
C LEU A 104 2.82 7.15 -9.88
N MET A 105 4.09 6.71 -9.93
CA MET A 105 4.71 6.06 -8.78
C MET A 105 4.89 7.04 -7.62
N VAL A 106 5.31 8.28 -7.92
CA VAL A 106 5.37 9.34 -6.91
C VAL A 106 3.97 9.61 -6.34
N GLN A 107 2.96 9.71 -7.22
CA GLN A 107 1.58 9.88 -6.78
C GLN A 107 1.06 8.70 -5.96
N ALA A 108 1.43 7.47 -6.29
CA ALA A 108 1.02 6.27 -5.56
C ALA A 108 1.51 6.33 -4.11
N PHE A 109 2.79 6.70 -3.89
CA PHE A 109 3.30 6.90 -2.53
C PHE A 109 2.65 8.08 -1.82
N ASN A 110 2.40 9.19 -2.52
CA ASN A 110 1.72 10.34 -1.91
C ASN A 110 0.29 9.98 -1.49
N MET A 111 -0.46 9.26 -2.33
CA MET A 111 -1.80 8.80 -2.01
C MET A 111 -1.79 7.79 -0.86
N ALA A 112 -0.86 6.84 -0.86
CA ALA A 112 -0.72 5.87 0.22
C ALA A 112 -0.51 6.60 1.56
N GLU A 113 0.48 7.49 1.62
CA GLU A 113 0.82 8.24 2.83
C GLU A 113 -0.29 9.22 3.26
N LYS A 114 -0.96 9.87 2.29
CA LYS A 114 -2.02 10.83 2.55
C LYS A 114 -3.28 10.17 3.11
N TYR A 115 -3.66 9.03 2.55
CA TYR A 115 -4.92 8.35 2.87
C TYR A 115 -4.76 7.15 3.79
N ARG A 116 -3.53 6.86 4.26
CA ARG A 116 -3.20 5.71 5.12
C ARG A 116 -3.80 4.39 4.62
N CYS A 117 -3.65 4.13 3.33
CA CYS A 117 -4.17 2.91 2.72
C CYS A 117 -3.17 2.32 1.70
N PRO A 118 -3.24 1.02 1.42
CA PRO A 118 -2.44 0.43 0.35
C PRO A 118 -2.90 0.94 -1.01
N VAL A 119 -1.94 1.28 -1.87
CA VAL A 119 -2.16 1.69 -3.26
C VAL A 119 -1.68 0.60 -4.21
N LEU A 120 -2.53 0.23 -5.15
CA LEU A 120 -2.20 -0.73 -6.20
C LEU A 120 -1.66 0.02 -7.42
N PHE A 121 -0.48 -0.37 -7.88
CA PHE A 121 0.12 0.15 -9.10
C PHE A 121 0.02 -0.94 -10.19
N MET A 122 -0.99 -0.81 -11.04
CA MET A 122 -1.48 -1.83 -11.96
C MET A 122 -0.88 -1.63 -13.36
N ALA A 123 0.44 -1.78 -13.50
CA ALA A 123 1.08 -1.81 -14.81
C ALA A 123 0.71 -3.10 -15.57
N ASP A 124 1.00 -3.16 -16.87
CA ASP A 124 0.97 -4.40 -17.63
C ASP A 124 2.38 -4.79 -18.12
N GLU A 125 2.51 -6.03 -18.55
CA GLU A 125 3.77 -6.59 -19.05
C GLU A 125 4.33 -5.82 -20.26
N THR A 126 3.48 -5.20 -21.10
CA THR A 126 3.97 -4.39 -22.22
C THR A 126 4.65 -3.13 -21.70
N VAL A 127 3.99 -2.36 -20.83
CA VAL A 127 4.57 -1.17 -20.21
C VAL A 127 5.80 -1.53 -19.37
N GLY A 128 5.77 -2.66 -18.66
CA GLY A 128 6.88 -3.14 -17.83
C GLY A 128 8.15 -3.47 -18.60
N HIS A 129 8.04 -3.81 -19.89
CA HIS A 129 9.19 -4.08 -20.78
C HIS A 129 9.51 -2.94 -21.74
N LEU A 130 8.65 -1.92 -21.79
CA LEU A 130 8.80 -0.80 -22.72
C LEU A 130 10.04 0.05 -22.37
N ARG A 131 10.66 0.62 -23.39
CA ARG A 131 11.75 1.58 -23.25
C ARG A 131 11.41 2.82 -24.06
N GLU A 132 11.28 3.95 -23.37
CA GLU A 132 10.97 5.24 -23.96
C GLU A 132 11.89 6.30 -23.34
N ASN A 133 12.02 7.43 -24.02
CA ASN A 133 12.62 8.60 -23.38
C ASN A 133 11.68 9.08 -22.28
N CYS A 134 12.22 9.32 -21.08
CA CYS A 134 11.47 9.77 -19.91
C CYS A 134 12.20 10.96 -19.28
N ILE A 135 11.44 11.96 -18.86
CA ILE A 135 11.91 13.11 -18.09
C ILE A 135 11.89 12.70 -16.62
N LEU A 136 13.07 12.41 -16.08
CA LEU A 136 13.25 12.16 -14.66
C LEU A 136 13.27 13.50 -13.92
N ARG A 137 12.26 13.73 -13.08
CA ARG A 137 12.20 14.92 -12.23
C ARG A 137 13.02 14.71 -10.98
N SER A 138 13.73 15.75 -10.55
CA SER A 138 14.45 15.76 -9.29
C SER A 138 13.46 15.83 -8.11
N ARG A 139 13.98 15.61 -6.89
CA ARG A 139 13.17 15.63 -5.67
C ARG A 139 12.45 16.96 -5.45
N ASP A 140 13.07 18.08 -5.83
CA ASP A 140 12.52 19.42 -5.63
C ASP A 140 11.46 19.80 -6.69
N GLU A 141 11.36 18.99 -7.75
CA GLU A 141 10.38 19.14 -8.83
C GLU A 141 9.15 18.26 -8.66
N VAL A 142 9.08 17.47 -7.58
CA VAL A 142 7.95 16.60 -7.27
C VAL A 142 7.38 16.91 -5.89
N GLU A 143 6.05 16.86 -5.78
CA GLU A 143 5.39 16.92 -4.49
C GLU A 143 5.68 15.64 -3.71
N ILE A 144 6.08 15.76 -2.44
CA ILE A 144 6.27 14.62 -1.53
C ILE A 144 5.37 14.81 -0.33
N VAL A 145 4.35 13.95 -0.22
CA VAL A 145 3.45 13.91 0.93
C VAL A 145 3.96 12.88 1.92
N ASN A 146 4.03 13.23 3.21
CA ASN A 146 4.35 12.29 4.28
C ASN A 146 3.09 12.07 5.12
N ARG A 147 2.93 10.86 5.68
CA ARG A 147 1.81 10.58 6.57
C ARG A 147 1.78 11.53 7.77
N LYS A 148 0.57 11.84 8.23
CA LYS A 148 0.35 12.69 9.40
C LYS A 148 0.95 12.05 10.65
N ARG A 149 1.59 12.88 11.49
CA ARG A 149 2.11 12.51 12.81
C ARG A 149 1.26 13.17 13.88
N PRO A 150 1.06 12.55 15.05
CA PRO A 150 0.34 13.21 16.12
C PRO A 150 1.13 14.42 16.62
N PRO A 151 0.45 15.46 17.14
CA PRO A 151 1.08 16.52 17.89
C PRO A 151 1.92 15.99 19.07
N GLU A 152 2.91 16.77 19.49
CA GLU A 152 3.69 16.47 20.70
C GLU A 152 2.87 16.77 21.96
N GLY A 153 3.10 16.01 23.04
CA GLY A 153 2.55 16.28 24.36
C GLY A 153 1.07 15.94 24.56
N LEU A 154 0.49 15.04 23.75
CA LEU A 154 -0.87 14.55 23.98
C LEU A 154 -0.94 13.73 25.26
N GLU A 155 -1.94 13.99 26.11
CA GLU A 155 -2.23 13.16 27.28
C GLU A 155 -2.77 11.78 26.88
N GLU A 156 -3.60 11.73 25.84
CA GLU A 156 -4.17 10.50 25.29
C GLU A 156 -4.08 10.49 23.76
N TYR A 157 -3.68 9.35 23.20
CA TYR A 157 -3.55 9.14 21.76
C TYR A 157 -4.44 7.98 21.30
N PHE A 158 -5.21 8.23 20.24
CA PHE A 158 -6.15 7.29 19.64
C PHE A 158 -5.72 7.00 18.20
N PRO A 159 -5.11 5.84 17.91
CA PRO A 159 -4.47 5.58 16.61
C PRO A 159 -5.40 5.58 15.40
N TYR A 160 -6.70 5.38 15.63
CA TYR A 160 -7.74 5.25 14.60
C TYR A 160 -8.84 6.30 14.74
N LYS A 161 -8.64 7.32 15.59
CA LYS A 161 -9.58 8.45 15.67
C LYS A 161 -9.34 9.40 14.51
N ALA A 162 -10.28 9.42 13.58
CA ALA A 162 -10.21 10.24 12.38
C ALA A 162 -10.27 11.76 12.70
N ASP A 163 -9.46 12.54 11.99
CA ASP A 163 -9.55 14.00 11.96
C ASP A 163 -10.66 14.46 10.98
N ASP A 164 -10.81 15.78 10.78
CA ASP A 164 -11.77 16.38 9.83
C ASP A 164 -11.60 15.89 8.38
N ASP A 165 -10.38 15.48 8.00
CA ASP A 165 -10.07 14.91 6.67
C ASP A 165 -10.28 13.39 6.60
N LEU A 166 -10.83 12.80 7.66
CA LEU A 166 -11.11 11.37 7.84
C LEU A 166 -9.87 10.47 7.96
N VAL A 167 -8.66 11.03 8.10
CA VAL A 167 -7.43 10.24 8.19
C VAL A 167 -6.80 10.43 9.58
N PRO A 168 -6.62 9.39 10.40
CA PRO A 168 -5.97 9.55 11.70
C PRO A 168 -4.45 9.77 11.57
N PRO A 169 -3.79 10.50 12.48
CA PRO A 169 -2.33 10.54 12.55
C PRO A 169 -1.74 9.15 12.87
N MET A 170 -0.56 8.84 12.35
CA MET A 170 0.08 7.53 12.51
C MET A 170 1.45 7.65 13.20
N VAL A 171 1.65 6.89 14.27
CA VAL A 171 2.94 6.77 14.97
C VAL A 171 3.76 5.59 14.49
N THR A 172 5.07 5.63 14.75
CA THR A 172 5.96 4.48 14.59
C THR A 172 6.17 3.77 15.94
N PRO A 173 6.36 2.45 15.96
CA PRO A 173 6.85 1.76 17.14
C PRO A 173 8.10 2.44 17.71
N GLY A 174 8.15 2.59 19.04
CA GLY A 174 9.21 3.31 19.74
C GLY A 174 8.94 4.80 19.98
N SER A 175 7.79 5.34 19.53
CA SER A 175 7.32 6.66 19.96
C SER A 175 6.78 6.65 21.40
N ASP A 176 6.56 7.83 21.98
CA ASP A 176 5.95 7.99 23.31
C ASP A 176 4.49 7.52 23.38
N TYR A 177 3.84 7.32 22.23
CA TYR A 177 2.46 6.87 22.14
C TYR A 177 2.32 5.38 21.84
N LEU A 178 1.31 4.76 22.46
CA LEU A 178 0.95 3.36 22.20
C LEU A 178 0.09 3.26 20.95
N THR A 179 0.45 2.33 20.05
CA THR A 179 -0.36 1.96 18.89
C THR A 179 -0.47 0.45 18.78
N ARG A 180 -1.53 -0.02 18.11
CA ARG A 180 -1.77 -1.44 17.83
C ARG A 180 -2.18 -1.59 16.38
N PHE A 181 -1.59 -2.57 15.69
CA PHE A 181 -1.94 -2.92 14.32
C PHE A 181 -2.41 -4.37 14.31
N HIS A 182 -3.66 -4.62 13.94
CA HIS A 182 -4.20 -5.97 13.85
C HIS A 182 -5.38 -6.05 12.88
N SER A 183 -5.74 -7.26 12.47
CA SER A 183 -6.78 -7.52 11.46
C SER A 183 -8.21 -7.62 11.99
N SER A 184 -8.43 -7.61 13.31
CA SER A 184 -9.79 -7.60 13.89
C SER A 184 -10.42 -6.20 13.85
N THR A 185 -11.75 -6.14 13.73
CA THR A 185 -12.55 -4.92 13.98
C THR A 185 -12.15 -4.27 15.30
N HIS A 186 -11.87 -2.98 15.29
CA HIS A 186 -11.38 -2.24 16.45
C HIS A 186 -12.00 -0.87 16.57
N ASN A 187 -12.02 -0.37 17.81
CA ASN A 187 -12.37 1.00 18.09
C ASN A 187 -11.20 1.97 17.82
N GLU A 188 -11.44 3.26 18.06
CA GLU A 188 -10.45 4.33 17.91
C GLU A 188 -9.12 4.11 18.67
N LYS A 189 -9.12 3.29 19.73
CA LYS A 189 -7.92 2.93 20.52
C LYS A 189 -7.13 1.76 19.91
N GLY A 190 -7.61 1.16 18.83
CA GLY A 190 -7.04 -0.06 18.24
C GLY A 190 -7.26 -1.29 19.11
N LEU A 191 -8.35 -1.32 19.90
CA LEU A 191 -8.73 -2.49 20.69
C LEU A 191 -9.83 -3.24 19.96
N PRO A 192 -9.77 -4.59 19.88
CA PRO A 192 -10.82 -5.37 19.25
C PRO A 192 -12.18 -5.09 19.88
N THR A 193 -13.18 -4.87 19.03
CA THR A 193 -14.56 -4.65 19.48
C THR A 193 -15.55 -5.31 18.52
N SER A 194 -16.65 -5.79 19.07
CA SER A 194 -17.83 -6.26 18.33
C SER A 194 -19.01 -5.30 18.44
N SER A 195 -18.82 -4.17 19.15
CA SER A 195 -19.86 -3.16 19.37
C SER A 195 -19.97 -2.25 18.14
N PRO A 196 -21.15 -2.21 17.46
CA PRO A 196 -21.34 -1.31 16.33
C PRO A 196 -21.23 0.19 16.67
N GLN A 197 -21.32 0.55 17.96
CA GLN A 197 -21.21 1.94 18.41
C GLN A 197 -19.76 2.38 18.66
N GLU A 198 -18.86 1.42 18.88
CA GLU A 198 -17.45 1.70 19.17
C GLU A 198 -16.53 1.39 18.00
N ALA A 199 -16.98 0.55 17.06
CA ALA A 199 -16.27 0.16 15.85
C ALA A 199 -16.23 1.28 14.80
#